data_AF-A0A1Y5T2W0-F1
#
_entry.id   AF-A0A1Y5T2W0-F1
#
_cell.length_a   1.000
_cell.length_b   1.000
_cell.length_c   1.000
_cell.angle_alpha   90.00
_cell.angle_beta   90.00
_cell.angle_gamma   90.00
#
_symmetry.space_group_name_H-M   'P 1'
#
loop_
_entity.id
_entity.type
_entity.pdbx_description
1 polymer ?
#
loop_
_entity_poly.entity_id
_entity_poly.type
_entity_poly.pdbx_seq_one_letter_code
_entity_poly.pdbx_strand_id
1 'polypeptide(L)'
;MLLGNSASLATTAGDTLSGGDGNDTLVGGSGSDQLTGGQGADVFVFIFDTEQTGFDTITDYSGEDRIALYGYENRPLTLETESYLGISGVFALHNVPDSFDVMVHLPDIGWEVHTFDTSPTSNVVYAVASYNLTSALISGKVSNADGSTEDIIYDFANEQPYSSVHIYKNSVGQNHMTETILDDGAYNKRSYDVDHVSNHTSLLRTFTSGGVEKTRVLELDNGSRTDTVFDWASQSAWTELRRNFDVDGRLTFEETLNDNGTTSQISYDYANASNWARIVTELNVADQMTMQRRYMDDGSNITVNFDFDDSRNWTQYQQSVDANGNVLYGTQIMDDGRRFTTHFDHDGTRTWQSYLQHFGSDGTVISTTFQLDDGSLFIA
;
A
#
# COMPACT_ATOMS: atom_id res chain seq x y z
N MET A 1 37.00 32.29 21.02
CA MET A 1 36.97 32.24 22.49
C MET A 1 35.71 31.47 22.82
N LEU A 2 35.80 30.15 22.99
CA LEU A 2 34.67 29.36 23.47
C LEU A 2 34.59 29.59 24.98
N LEU A 3 33.57 30.31 25.43
CA LEU A 3 33.12 30.24 26.82
C LEU A 3 31.78 29.52 26.75
N GLY A 4 31.78 28.22 27.01
CA GLY A 4 30.59 27.51 27.45
C GLY A 4 30.78 27.26 28.94
N ASN A 5 29.83 27.69 29.75
CA ASN A 5 29.79 27.42 31.17
C ASN A 5 28.96 26.15 31.40
N SER A 6 29.47 25.23 32.21
CA SER A 6 28.65 24.14 32.72
C SER A 6 27.94 24.62 33.98
N ALA A 7 26.62 24.76 33.93
CA ALA A 7 25.78 25.04 35.10
C ALA A 7 25.18 23.71 35.59
N SER A 8 25.62 23.28 36.76
CA SER A 8 25.06 22.10 37.44
C SER A 8 24.62 22.50 38.84
N LEU A 9 23.34 22.30 39.13
CA LEU A 9 22.84 22.31 40.49
C LEU A 9 22.49 20.87 40.89
N ALA A 10 22.80 20.54 42.14
CA ALA A 10 22.55 19.23 42.75
C ALA A 10 21.69 19.44 44.00
N THR A 11 20.65 20.27 43.88
CA THR A 11 19.70 20.46 44.98
C THR A 11 18.46 19.59 44.76
N THR A 12 17.63 19.48 45.79
CA THR A 12 16.35 18.76 45.75
C THR A 12 15.15 19.73 45.66
N ALA A 13 15.41 21.01 45.36
CA ALA A 13 14.40 22.06 45.27
C ALA A 13 14.25 22.50 43.82
N GLY A 14 13.09 23.04 43.45
CA GLY A 14 12.92 23.64 42.12
C GLY A 14 13.80 24.87 41.96
N ASP A 15 14.75 24.79 41.04
CA ASP A 15 15.77 25.78 40.76
C ASP A 15 15.43 26.57 39.46
N THR A 16 16.11 27.69 39.25
CA THR A 16 16.06 28.42 37.97
C THR A 16 17.48 28.62 37.48
N LEU A 17 17.83 27.96 36.38
CA LEU A 17 19.15 27.93 35.79
C LEU A 17 19.16 28.74 34.49
N SER A 18 20.22 29.52 34.29
CA SER A 18 20.46 30.24 33.03
C SER A 18 21.90 30.04 32.56
N GLY A 19 22.10 29.59 31.32
CA GLY A 19 23.39 29.38 30.68
C GLY A 19 24.06 30.70 30.29
N GLY A 20 23.32 31.54 29.55
CA GLY A 20 23.75 32.87 29.14
C GLY A 20 24.21 32.91 27.69
N ASP A 21 25.29 33.63 27.39
CA ASP A 21 25.88 33.58 26.05
C ASP A 21 26.95 32.46 26.03
N GLY A 22 26.91 31.57 25.04
CA GLY A 22 27.84 30.45 24.91
C GLY A 22 27.13 29.14 24.54
N ASN A 23 27.91 28.07 24.41
CA ASN A 23 27.35 26.72 24.29
C ASN A 23 27.41 26.10 25.69
N ASP A 24 26.32 26.21 26.43
CA ASP A 24 26.26 25.84 27.83
C ASP A 24 25.76 24.41 28.02
N THR A 25 26.00 23.85 29.21
CA THR A 25 25.42 22.56 29.60
C THR A 25 24.70 22.75 30.93
N LEU A 26 23.38 22.55 30.93
CA LEU A 26 22.50 22.81 32.06
C LEU A 26 21.99 21.48 32.63
N VAL A 27 22.33 21.20 33.89
CA VAL A 27 21.81 20.04 34.65
C VAL A 27 20.93 20.59 35.77
N GLY A 28 19.61 20.38 35.67
CA GLY A 28 18.63 20.85 36.68
C GLY A 28 18.86 20.21 38.04
N GLY A 29 18.99 18.88 38.06
CA GLY A 29 19.03 18.12 39.30
C GLY A 29 17.63 17.70 39.71
N SER A 30 17.42 17.42 41.00
CA SER A 30 16.13 16.97 41.50
C SER A 30 15.25 18.16 41.87
N GLY A 31 14.03 18.21 41.37
CA GLY A 31 13.14 19.33 41.61
C GLY A 31 12.26 19.56 40.39
N SER A 32 11.47 20.63 40.43
CA SER A 32 10.87 21.17 39.21
C SER A 32 11.65 22.40 38.81
N ASP A 33 12.62 22.23 37.92
CA ASP A 33 13.56 23.29 37.55
C ASP A 33 13.08 24.10 36.34
N GLN A 34 13.52 25.35 36.22
CA GLN A 34 13.39 26.13 35.00
C GLN A 34 14.76 26.35 34.40
N LEU A 35 15.00 25.82 33.20
CA LEU A 35 16.28 25.88 32.50
C LEU A 35 16.17 26.88 31.34
N THR A 36 17.09 27.84 31.27
CA THR A 36 17.20 28.83 30.19
C THR A 36 18.58 28.72 29.57
N GLY A 37 18.71 28.26 28.33
CA GLY A 37 19.99 28.12 27.65
C GLY A 37 20.64 29.48 27.39
N GLY A 38 19.92 30.36 26.68
CA GLY A 38 20.39 31.66 26.24
C GLY A 38 20.84 31.65 24.78
N GLN A 39 21.97 32.29 24.46
CA GLN A 39 22.49 32.33 23.09
C GLN A 39 23.59 31.31 22.89
N GLY A 40 23.35 30.34 22.01
CA GLY A 40 24.36 29.41 21.49
C GLY A 40 23.74 28.04 21.30
N ALA A 41 24.59 27.01 21.19
CA ALA A 41 24.14 25.63 21.09
C ALA A 41 24.24 24.97 22.46
N ASP A 42 23.16 25.01 23.22
CA ASP A 42 23.11 24.57 24.61
C ASP A 42 22.75 23.09 24.74
N VAL A 43 23.13 22.46 25.85
CA VAL A 43 22.80 21.06 26.17
C VAL A 43 22.07 20.99 27.50
N PHE A 44 20.79 20.63 27.46
CA PHE A 44 19.98 20.38 28.66
C PHE A 44 20.09 18.92 29.07
N VAL A 45 20.60 18.68 30.27
CA VAL A 45 20.93 17.36 30.79
C VAL A 45 19.92 16.95 31.84
N PHE A 46 19.22 15.85 31.56
CA PHE A 46 18.28 15.22 32.50
C PHE A 46 18.90 13.94 33.05
N ILE A 47 18.97 13.84 34.37
CA ILE A 47 19.47 12.65 35.06
C ILE A 47 18.28 11.94 35.69
N PHE A 48 18.03 10.70 35.31
CA PHE A 48 16.99 9.87 35.91
C PHE A 48 17.63 8.91 36.91
N ASP A 49 17.44 9.19 38.19
CA ASP A 49 17.74 8.29 39.29
C ASP A 49 16.49 8.09 40.18
N THR A 50 16.57 7.19 41.16
CA THR A 50 15.44 6.87 42.05
C THR A 50 15.14 7.96 43.09
N GLU A 51 15.98 8.98 43.20
CA GLU A 51 15.88 10.08 44.16
C GLU A 51 15.42 11.40 43.50
N GLN A 52 15.49 11.47 42.17
CA GLN A 52 15.00 12.56 41.33
C GLN A 52 13.47 12.65 41.33
N THR A 53 12.95 13.77 41.81
CA THR A 53 11.50 14.05 41.83
C THR A 53 11.21 15.45 41.30
N GLY A 54 10.21 15.57 40.42
CA GLY A 54 9.73 16.86 39.91
C GLY A 54 9.73 16.89 38.38
N PHE A 55 9.50 18.09 37.83
CA PHE A 55 9.32 18.33 36.40
C PHE A 55 10.06 19.59 35.99
N ASP A 56 11.10 19.47 35.16
CA ASP A 56 11.80 20.65 34.68
C ASP A 56 11.13 21.21 33.42
N THR A 57 11.35 22.50 33.22
CA THR A 57 10.83 23.28 32.11
C THR A 57 12.00 23.99 31.45
N ILE A 58 12.27 23.67 30.18
CA ILE A 58 13.16 24.48 29.35
C ILE A 58 12.35 25.67 28.82
N THR A 59 12.91 26.87 28.94
CA THR A 59 12.18 28.13 28.76
C THR A 59 12.46 28.83 27.44
N ASP A 60 13.53 28.45 26.73
CA ASP A 60 14.01 29.13 25.51
C ASP A 60 14.69 28.18 24.50
N TYR A 61 14.27 26.90 24.46
CA TYR A 61 14.84 25.91 23.54
C TYR A 61 14.81 26.41 22.07
N SER A 62 15.97 26.36 21.44
CA SER A 62 16.22 26.78 20.07
C SER A 62 16.74 25.62 19.22
N GLY A 63 16.72 25.76 17.88
CA GLY A 63 17.13 24.70 16.96
C GLY A 63 18.63 24.35 16.99
N GLU A 64 19.47 25.14 17.66
CA GLU A 64 20.88 24.81 17.88
C GLU A 64 21.10 24.00 19.17
N ASP A 65 20.09 23.93 20.05
CA ASP A 65 20.15 23.29 21.36
C ASP A 65 19.91 21.79 21.30
N ARG A 66 20.33 21.08 22.35
CA ARG A 66 20.25 19.62 22.46
C ARG A 66 19.74 19.19 23.82
N ILE A 67 19.09 18.03 23.86
CA ILE A 67 18.68 17.37 25.10
C ILE A 67 19.48 16.09 25.26
N ALA A 68 20.11 15.93 26.42
CA ALA A 68 20.87 14.75 26.79
C ALA A 68 20.23 14.05 28.00
N LEU A 69 19.99 12.74 27.88
CA LEU A 69 19.34 11.94 28.92
C LEU A 69 20.35 10.95 29.53
N TYR A 70 20.52 11.00 30.85
CA TYR A 70 21.42 10.14 31.62
C TYR A 70 20.63 9.32 32.64
N GLY A 71 21.06 8.08 32.90
CA GLY A 71 20.48 7.21 33.92
C GLY A 71 21.29 7.15 35.22
N TYR A 72 20.87 6.25 36.11
CA TYR A 72 21.52 5.97 37.39
C TYR A 72 23.05 5.75 37.24
N GLU A 73 23.86 6.28 38.17
CA GLU A 73 25.34 6.18 38.20
C GLU A 73 26.12 6.86 37.05
N ASN A 74 25.58 7.90 36.39
CA ASN A 74 26.18 8.50 35.18
C ASN A 74 26.37 7.49 34.03
N ARG A 75 25.59 6.42 34.04
CA ARG A 75 25.49 5.49 32.91
C ARG A 75 24.41 6.02 31.95
N PRO A 76 24.57 5.83 30.62
CA PRO A 76 23.49 6.12 29.70
C PRO A 76 22.22 5.37 30.11
N LEU A 77 21.06 6.05 30.03
CA LEU A 77 19.78 5.51 30.46
C LEU A 77 19.47 4.24 29.66
N THR A 78 19.48 3.10 30.34
CA THR A 78 18.91 1.85 29.81
C THR A 78 17.50 1.76 30.36
N LEU A 79 16.48 1.99 29.53
CA LEU A 79 15.09 1.98 29.95
C LEU A 79 14.59 0.52 30.03
N GLU A 80 14.94 -0.18 31.11
CA GLU A 80 14.43 -1.53 31.36
C GLU A 80 12.99 -1.47 31.87
N THR A 81 12.05 -2.03 31.13
CA THR A 81 10.70 -2.30 31.63
C THR A 81 10.59 -3.77 32.05
N GLU A 82 11.15 -4.10 33.21
CA GLU A 82 10.54 -5.17 34.02
C GLU A 82 10.17 -4.63 35.41
N SER A 83 8.97 -5.01 35.82
CA SER A 83 8.27 -4.54 37.00
C SER A 83 9.07 -4.72 38.30
N TYR A 84 9.78 -3.69 38.76
CA TYR A 84 9.94 -3.41 40.19
C TYR A 84 10.40 -1.96 40.42
N LEU A 85 9.57 -1.17 41.12
CA LEU A 85 9.90 0.09 41.81
C LEU A 85 10.49 1.25 40.95
N GLY A 86 9.62 1.90 40.18
CA GLY A 86 9.56 3.37 40.13
C GLY A 86 10.68 4.14 39.43
N ILE A 87 10.51 4.37 38.12
CA ILE A 87 10.74 5.67 37.48
C ILE A 87 9.85 5.75 36.22
N SER A 88 8.83 6.60 36.27
CA SER A 88 8.10 7.08 35.09
C SER A 88 8.66 8.44 34.72
N GLY A 89 9.58 8.49 33.75
CA GLY A 89 9.97 9.74 33.12
C GLY A 89 9.03 10.04 31.95
N VAL A 90 7.91 10.72 32.22
CA VAL A 90 7.11 11.36 31.16
C VAL A 90 7.78 12.70 30.88
N PHE A 91 8.37 12.88 29.70
CA PHE A 91 8.87 14.19 29.29
C PHE A 91 7.79 14.89 28.45
N ALA A 92 7.39 16.08 28.89
CA ALA A 92 6.53 16.99 28.14
C ALA A 92 7.42 18.03 27.49
N LEU A 93 7.54 18.03 26.17
CA LEU A 93 8.03 19.20 25.46
C LEU A 93 6.83 20.02 25.02
N HIS A 94 6.72 21.25 25.52
CA HIS A 94 5.74 22.22 25.05
C HIS A 94 6.41 23.13 24.02
N ASN A 95 5.72 23.41 22.90
CA ASN A 95 6.20 24.26 21.79
C ASN A 95 7.48 23.73 21.10
N VAL A 96 7.50 22.44 20.75
CA VAL A 96 8.59 21.85 19.97
C VAL A 96 8.57 22.46 18.55
N PRO A 97 9.72 22.88 17.99
CA PRO A 97 9.84 23.19 16.56
C PRO A 97 9.41 21.99 15.70
N ASP A 98 9.25 22.17 14.38
CA ASP A 98 8.91 21.07 13.43
C ASP A 98 9.89 19.88 13.50
N SER A 99 11.00 20.00 14.23
CA SER A 99 11.81 18.86 14.64
C SER A 99 12.59 19.14 15.95
N PHE A 100 13.02 18.09 16.67
CA PHE A 100 13.93 18.19 17.82
C PHE A 100 14.98 17.08 17.87
N ASP A 101 16.16 17.39 18.41
CA ASP A 101 17.28 16.46 18.51
C ASP A 101 17.35 15.79 19.89
N VAL A 102 17.40 14.45 19.92
CA VAL A 102 17.73 13.67 21.13
C VAL A 102 19.13 13.08 20.97
N MET A 103 19.99 13.32 21.96
CA MET A 103 21.28 12.65 22.04
C MET A 103 21.17 11.35 22.83
N VAL A 104 21.49 10.24 22.17
CA VAL A 104 21.56 8.91 22.78
C VAL A 104 23.03 8.45 22.75
N HIS A 105 23.52 7.97 23.89
CA HIS A 105 24.86 7.40 23.98
C HIS A 105 24.78 5.86 24.00
N LEU A 106 25.35 5.23 22.98
CA LEU A 106 25.38 3.77 22.85
C LEU A 106 26.77 3.23 23.28
N PRO A 107 26.84 2.19 24.15
CA PRO A 107 28.10 1.70 24.73
C PRO A 107 29.19 1.34 23.73
N ASP A 108 28.80 0.83 22.55
CA ASP A 108 29.74 0.31 21.53
C ASP A 108 29.91 1.24 20.32
N ILE A 109 29.11 2.31 20.22
CA ILE A 109 28.97 3.12 18.98
C ILE A 109 29.18 4.62 19.22
N GLY A 110 29.17 5.09 20.48
CA GLY A 110 29.43 6.49 20.82
C GLY A 110 28.16 7.33 20.95
N TRP A 111 28.28 8.65 20.74
CA TRP A 111 27.14 9.57 20.79
C TRP A 111 26.52 9.71 19.41
N GLU A 112 25.20 9.53 19.32
CA GLU A 112 24.45 9.85 18.12
C GLU A 112 23.36 10.90 18.41
N VAL A 113 23.22 11.84 17.48
CA VAL A 113 22.20 12.89 17.47
C VAL A 113 21.09 12.43 16.54
N HIS A 114 19.87 12.33 17.03
CA HIS A 114 18.73 11.91 16.23
C HIS A 114 17.62 12.95 16.26
N THR A 115 17.25 13.43 15.06
CA THR A 115 16.24 14.45 14.82
C THR A 115 14.87 13.81 14.64
N PHE A 116 13.92 14.15 15.50
CA PHE A 116 12.51 13.74 15.41
C PHE A 116 11.72 14.84 14.69
N ASP A 117 11.07 14.54 13.57
CA ASP A 117 10.17 15.47 12.84
C ASP A 117 8.77 15.45 13.49
N THR A 118 8.24 16.62 13.81
CA THR A 118 6.95 16.84 14.50
C THR A 118 6.00 17.77 13.73
N SER A 119 6.19 17.94 12.42
CA SER A 119 5.30 18.78 11.59
C SER A 119 3.84 18.23 11.51
N PRO A 120 2.83 19.01 11.09
CA PRO A 120 2.27 20.21 11.72
C PRO A 120 0.76 20.08 12.10
N THR A 121 0.22 18.88 12.36
CA THR A 121 -1.26 18.73 12.48
C THR A 121 -1.87 18.83 13.88
N SER A 122 -1.11 18.81 14.97
CA SER A 122 -1.66 19.19 16.27
C SER A 122 -0.58 19.46 17.31
N ASN A 123 -0.90 20.32 18.28
CA ASN A 123 -0.09 20.55 19.47
C ASN A 123 0.33 19.20 20.07
N VAL A 124 1.61 18.86 19.95
CA VAL A 124 2.21 17.66 20.53
C VAL A 124 2.13 17.77 22.05
N VAL A 125 1.55 16.77 22.71
CA VAL A 125 1.35 16.82 24.16
C VAL A 125 2.42 16.02 24.90
N TYR A 126 2.95 14.91 24.36
CA TYR A 126 4.07 14.15 24.96
C TYR A 126 4.78 13.26 23.91
N ALA A 127 6.12 13.13 24.00
CA ALA A 127 6.92 12.15 23.26
C ALA A 127 7.68 11.25 24.26
N VAL A 128 7.45 9.93 24.23
CA VAL A 128 8.16 8.97 25.10
C VAL A 128 8.95 8.01 24.22
N ALA A 129 10.26 7.91 24.45
CA ALA A 129 11.14 6.96 23.78
C ALA A 129 11.57 5.84 24.75
N SER A 130 11.49 4.59 24.32
CA SER A 130 11.98 3.42 25.06
C SER A 130 12.84 2.52 24.17
N TYR A 131 13.98 2.06 24.67
CA TYR A 131 14.90 1.19 23.94
C TYR A 131 14.88 -0.24 24.48
N ASN A 132 14.82 -1.24 23.59
CA ASN A 132 14.86 -2.65 23.95
C ASN A 132 16.22 -3.28 23.58
N LEU A 133 17.02 -3.63 24.59
CA LEU A 133 18.36 -4.25 24.41
C LEU A 133 18.34 -5.62 23.72
N THR A 134 17.23 -6.35 23.76
CA THR A 134 17.15 -7.69 23.14
C THR A 134 16.82 -7.65 21.64
N SER A 135 16.16 -6.58 21.19
CA SER A 135 15.76 -6.42 19.79
C SER A 135 16.44 -5.24 19.09
N ALA A 136 17.25 -4.46 19.81
CA ALA A 136 17.87 -3.21 19.35
C ALA A 136 16.89 -2.19 18.74
N LEU A 137 15.61 -2.24 19.13
CA LEU A 137 14.57 -1.34 18.65
C LEU A 137 14.39 -0.17 19.61
N ILE A 138 14.19 1.04 19.08
CA ILE A 138 13.66 2.18 19.86
C ILE A 138 12.20 2.37 19.46
N SER A 139 11.32 2.50 20.45
CA SER A 139 9.93 2.88 20.23
C SER A 139 9.64 4.28 20.76
N GLY A 140 9.04 5.12 19.93
CA GLY A 140 8.49 6.43 20.28
C GLY A 140 6.96 6.38 20.40
N LYS A 141 6.38 7.29 21.17
CA LYS A 141 4.93 7.56 21.12
C LYS A 141 4.66 9.06 21.11
N VAL A 142 3.90 9.53 20.12
CA VAL A 142 3.40 10.90 20.01
C VAL A 142 1.92 10.91 20.37
N SER A 143 1.49 11.88 21.17
CA SER A 143 0.07 12.10 21.48
C SER A 143 -0.38 13.50 21.08
N ASN A 144 -1.48 13.56 20.34
CA ASN A 144 -2.06 14.76 19.76
C ASN A 144 -3.14 15.34 20.68
N ALA A 145 -3.40 16.65 20.57
CA ALA A 145 -4.41 17.33 21.39
C ALA A 145 -5.85 16.84 21.16
N ASP A 146 -6.13 16.24 20.01
CA ASP A 146 -7.43 15.62 19.70
C ASP A 146 -7.59 14.21 20.29
N GLY A 147 -6.56 13.71 20.99
CA GLY A 147 -6.51 12.38 21.59
C GLY A 147 -5.95 11.30 20.68
N SER A 148 -5.70 11.58 19.40
CA SER A 148 -5.04 10.63 18.49
C SER A 148 -3.57 10.41 18.90
N THR A 149 -3.00 9.27 18.51
CA THR A 149 -1.62 8.94 18.87
C THR A 149 -0.89 8.27 17.72
N GLU A 150 0.42 8.42 17.67
CA GLU A 150 1.31 7.70 16.76
C GLU A 150 2.33 6.93 17.58
N ASP A 151 2.38 5.61 17.39
CA ASP A 151 3.48 4.80 17.92
C ASP A 151 4.50 4.59 16.80
N ILE A 152 5.77 4.86 17.08
CA ILE A 152 6.87 4.76 16.11
C ILE A 152 7.83 3.68 16.60
N ILE A 153 8.33 2.83 15.71
CA ILE A 153 9.34 1.81 16.01
C ILE A 153 10.45 2.00 15.01
N TYR A 154 11.68 2.17 15.48
CA TYR A 154 12.88 2.27 14.66
C TYR A 154 13.76 1.04 14.87
N ASP A 155 14.31 0.54 13.77
CA ASP A 155 15.35 -0.50 13.80
C ASP A 155 16.71 0.12 13.52
N PHE A 156 17.45 0.39 14.60
CA PHE A 156 18.76 1.03 14.52
C PHE A 156 19.89 0.05 14.23
N ALA A 157 19.70 -1.23 14.55
CA ALA A 157 20.71 -2.25 14.31
C ALA A 157 20.64 -2.84 12.90
N ASN A 158 19.61 -2.47 12.11
CA ASN A 158 19.35 -3.00 10.77
C ASN A 158 19.22 -4.54 10.82
N GLU A 159 18.54 -5.04 11.84
CA GLU A 159 18.27 -6.46 12.09
C GLU A 159 16.89 -6.90 11.55
N GLN A 160 16.03 -5.93 11.24
CA GLN A 160 14.74 -6.04 10.61
C GLN A 160 14.84 -5.62 9.14
N PRO A 161 13.88 -5.98 8.29
CA PRO A 161 13.85 -5.53 6.89
C PRO A 161 13.34 -4.09 6.72
N TYR A 162 13.18 -3.35 7.83
CA TYR A 162 12.61 -2.02 7.86
C TYR A 162 13.43 -1.10 8.74
N SER A 163 13.53 0.18 8.35
CA SER A 163 14.17 1.22 9.14
C SER A 163 13.21 1.80 10.18
N SER A 164 11.93 1.95 9.82
CA SER A 164 10.89 2.36 10.78
C SER A 164 9.48 1.83 10.47
N VAL A 165 8.66 1.78 11.52
CA VAL A 165 7.22 1.49 11.46
C VAL A 165 6.48 2.57 12.25
N HIS A 166 5.53 3.23 11.61
CA HIS A 166 4.66 4.24 12.20
C HIS A 166 3.23 3.70 12.27
N ILE A 167 2.60 3.74 13.44
CA ILE A 167 1.26 3.22 13.71
C ILE A 167 0.38 4.36 14.20
N TYR A 168 -0.53 4.81 13.34
CA TYR A 168 -1.45 5.90 13.62
C TYR A 168 -2.75 5.39 14.20
N LYS A 169 -3.13 5.94 15.35
CA LYS A 169 -4.33 5.58 16.12
C LYS A 169 -5.25 6.77 16.27
N ASN A 170 -6.55 6.54 16.13
CA ASN A 170 -7.56 7.56 16.36
C ASN A 170 -7.69 7.88 17.86
N SER A 171 -8.55 8.84 18.20
CA SER A 171 -8.73 9.31 19.59
C SER A 171 -9.31 8.27 20.56
N VAL A 172 -9.81 7.14 20.05
CA VAL A 172 -10.27 5.99 20.85
C VAL A 172 -9.23 4.85 20.88
N GLY A 173 -8.05 5.05 20.29
CA GLY A 173 -6.93 4.11 20.32
C GLY A 173 -6.94 3.02 19.26
N GLN A 174 -7.82 3.10 18.24
CA GLN A 174 -7.87 2.15 17.13
C GLN A 174 -6.87 2.52 16.05
N ASN A 175 -6.10 1.54 15.56
CA ASN A 175 -5.18 1.73 14.44
C ASN A 175 -5.98 2.02 13.16
N HIS A 176 -5.78 3.20 12.56
CA HIS A 176 -6.41 3.56 11.29
C HIS A 176 -5.39 3.66 10.14
N MET A 177 -4.10 3.74 10.44
CA MET A 177 -3.04 3.65 9.44
C MET A 177 -1.75 3.04 10.02
N THR A 178 -1.01 2.35 9.17
CA THR A 178 0.39 1.95 9.43
C THR A 178 1.23 2.33 8.22
N GLU A 179 2.39 2.94 8.45
CA GLU A 179 3.42 3.17 7.45
C GLU A 179 4.69 2.41 7.85
N THR A 180 5.30 1.69 6.92
CA THR A 180 6.55 0.97 7.15
C THR A 180 7.57 1.41 6.11
N ILE A 181 8.67 1.97 6.57
CA ILE A 181 9.79 2.43 5.76
C ILE A 181 10.84 1.33 5.77
N LEU A 182 11.18 0.81 4.59
CA LEU A 182 12.19 -0.22 4.40
C LEU A 182 13.59 0.37 4.46
N ASP A 183 14.62 -0.47 4.62
CA ASP A 183 16.02 -0.02 4.73
C ASP A 183 16.51 0.69 3.45
N ASP A 184 15.93 0.36 2.30
CA ASP A 184 16.23 0.99 1.01
C ASP A 184 15.44 2.29 0.75
N GLY A 185 14.66 2.74 1.74
CA GLY A 185 13.80 3.91 1.69
C GLY A 185 12.48 3.69 0.94
N ALA A 186 12.26 2.52 0.32
CA ALA A 186 10.93 2.16 -0.15
C ALA A 186 9.97 2.04 1.04
N TYR A 187 8.67 2.20 0.82
CA TYR A 187 7.74 2.19 1.93
C TYR A 187 6.40 1.59 1.55
N ASN A 188 5.64 1.19 2.55
CA ASN A 188 4.27 0.73 2.39
C ASN A 188 3.33 1.43 3.37
N LYS A 189 2.09 1.64 2.94
CA LYS A 189 1.02 2.29 3.71
C LYS A 189 -0.17 1.37 3.76
N ARG A 190 -0.63 1.01 4.95
CA ARG A 190 -1.89 0.30 5.17
C ARG A 190 -2.87 1.20 5.90
N SER A 191 -4.01 1.53 5.29
CA SER A 191 -5.12 2.20 5.96
C SER A 191 -6.23 1.22 6.32
N TYR A 192 -6.97 1.50 7.38
CA TYR A 192 -8.09 0.69 7.86
C TYR A 192 -9.35 1.54 7.94
N ASP A 193 -10.49 0.98 7.54
CA ASP A 193 -11.79 1.62 7.72
C ASP A 193 -12.34 1.33 9.12
N VAL A 194 -11.78 2.01 10.11
CA VAL A 194 -12.16 1.82 11.51
C VAL A 194 -13.60 2.26 11.81
N ASP A 195 -14.13 3.21 11.02
CA ASP A 195 -15.46 3.79 11.18
C ASP A 195 -16.54 3.05 10.38
N HIS A 196 -16.16 2.07 9.55
CA HIS A 196 -17.04 1.27 8.69
C HIS A 196 -17.91 2.13 7.76
N VAL A 197 -17.31 3.19 7.21
CA VAL A 197 -17.98 4.15 6.31
C VAL A 197 -17.77 3.76 4.85
N SER A 198 -16.66 3.10 4.56
CA SER A 198 -16.33 2.53 3.26
C SER A 198 -16.85 1.08 3.16
N ASN A 199 -16.71 0.49 1.99
CA ASN A 199 -17.03 -0.92 1.73
C ASN A 199 -15.78 -1.81 1.78
N HIS A 200 -14.72 -1.35 2.46
CA HIS A 200 -13.45 -2.05 2.54
C HIS A 200 -12.89 -2.02 3.95
N THR A 201 -12.28 -3.11 4.37
CA THR A 201 -11.68 -3.25 5.70
C THR A 201 -10.28 -2.64 5.73
N SER A 202 -9.49 -2.85 4.67
CA SER A 202 -8.14 -2.29 4.60
C SER A 202 -7.65 -2.04 3.18
N LEU A 203 -6.71 -1.12 3.04
CA LEU A 203 -6.02 -0.78 1.79
C LEU A 203 -4.51 -0.73 2.05
N LEU A 204 -3.76 -1.68 1.52
CA LEU A 204 -2.30 -1.69 1.51
C LEU A 204 -1.78 -1.14 0.17
N ARG A 205 -0.87 -0.18 0.20
CA ARG A 205 -0.16 0.35 -0.96
C ARG A 205 1.35 0.25 -0.73
N THR A 206 2.11 -0.13 -1.74
CA THR A 206 3.58 -0.19 -1.68
C THR A 206 4.19 0.79 -2.68
N PHE A 207 5.33 1.38 -2.33
CA PHE A 207 5.96 2.43 -3.10
C PHE A 207 7.46 2.18 -3.25
N THR A 208 8.06 2.75 -4.29
CA THR A 208 9.52 2.92 -4.38
C THR A 208 9.99 4.00 -3.40
N SER A 209 11.29 4.10 -3.15
CA SER A 209 11.87 5.20 -2.38
C SER A 209 11.66 6.58 -3.03
N GLY A 210 11.41 6.62 -4.34
CA GLY A 210 11.01 7.82 -5.07
C GLY A 210 9.50 8.12 -5.02
N GLY A 211 8.70 7.36 -4.27
CA GLY A 211 7.26 7.57 -4.10
C GLY A 211 6.37 7.06 -5.25
N VAL A 212 6.91 6.22 -6.15
CA VAL A 212 6.12 5.60 -7.22
C VAL A 212 5.42 4.35 -6.70
N GLU A 213 4.10 4.25 -6.86
CA GLU A 213 3.32 3.09 -6.40
C GLU A 213 3.65 1.83 -7.21
N LYS A 214 3.88 0.70 -6.53
CA LYS A 214 4.23 -0.60 -7.13
C LYS A 214 3.06 -1.57 -7.08
N THR A 215 2.40 -1.66 -5.92
CA THR A 215 1.27 -2.56 -5.71
C THR A 215 0.22 -1.91 -4.82
N ARG A 216 -1.02 -2.41 -4.95
CA ARG A 216 -2.15 -2.08 -4.08
C ARG A 216 -2.94 -3.34 -3.77
N VAL A 217 -3.36 -3.52 -2.53
CA VAL A 217 -4.24 -4.61 -2.08
C VAL A 217 -5.40 -4.00 -1.31
N LEU A 218 -6.62 -4.18 -1.81
CA LEU A 218 -7.86 -3.73 -1.19
C LEU A 218 -8.60 -4.94 -0.63
N GLU A 219 -8.75 -5.03 0.68
CA GLU A 219 -9.52 -6.07 1.36
C GLU A 219 -10.92 -5.53 1.65
N LEU A 220 -11.95 -6.20 1.12
CA LEU A 220 -13.35 -5.80 1.27
C LEU A 220 -13.97 -6.39 2.54
N ASP A 221 -15.03 -5.77 3.06
CA ASP A 221 -15.66 -6.20 4.33
C ASP A 221 -16.27 -7.60 4.29
N ASN A 222 -16.56 -8.09 3.09
CA ASN A 222 -17.04 -9.46 2.88
C ASN A 222 -15.91 -10.51 2.88
N GLY A 223 -14.64 -10.10 3.01
CA GLY A 223 -13.45 -10.96 2.98
C GLY A 223 -12.87 -11.20 1.57
N SER A 224 -13.50 -10.69 0.51
CA SER A 224 -12.91 -10.69 -0.83
C SER A 224 -11.81 -9.64 -0.96
N ARG A 225 -10.93 -9.76 -1.96
CA ARG A 225 -9.84 -8.79 -2.15
C ARG A 225 -9.58 -8.45 -3.60
N THR A 226 -9.04 -7.27 -3.84
CA THR A 226 -8.51 -6.83 -5.14
C THR A 226 -7.03 -6.50 -5.02
N ASP A 227 -6.21 -7.17 -5.83
CA ASP A 227 -4.78 -6.93 -5.95
C ASP A 227 -4.51 -6.16 -7.26
N THR A 228 -3.75 -5.08 -7.19
CA THR A 228 -3.29 -4.31 -8.35
C THR A 228 -1.77 -4.25 -8.36
N VAL A 229 -1.18 -4.48 -9.52
CA VAL A 229 0.26 -4.34 -9.79
C VAL A 229 0.44 -3.29 -10.89
N PHE A 230 1.36 -2.36 -10.66
CA PHE A 230 1.72 -1.33 -11.63
C PHE A 230 3.07 -1.69 -12.28
N ASP A 231 3.21 -1.44 -13.58
CA ASP A 231 4.50 -1.55 -14.26
C ASP A 231 5.35 -0.30 -14.02
N TRP A 232 5.72 -0.09 -12.76
CA TRP A 232 6.49 1.07 -12.29
C TRP A 232 7.88 1.18 -12.92
N ALA A 233 8.40 0.09 -13.49
CA ALA A 233 9.71 0.02 -14.13
C ALA A 233 9.63 -0.03 -15.67
N SER A 234 8.42 0.02 -16.25
CA SER A 234 8.19 -0.08 -17.70
C SER A 234 8.87 -1.31 -18.34
N GLN A 235 8.74 -2.47 -17.70
CA GLN A 235 9.34 -3.74 -18.13
C GLN A 235 8.33 -4.68 -18.81
N SER A 236 7.05 -4.35 -18.75
CA SER A 236 5.95 -5.11 -19.32
C SER A 236 5.40 -4.40 -20.57
N ALA A 237 4.47 -5.06 -21.27
CA ALA A 237 3.69 -4.44 -22.35
C ALA A 237 2.35 -3.87 -21.84
N TRP A 238 2.26 -3.65 -20.52
CA TRP A 238 1.06 -3.22 -19.82
C TRP A 238 1.44 -2.30 -18.67
N THR A 239 0.52 -1.40 -18.32
CA THR A 239 0.71 -0.38 -17.28
C THR A 239 0.11 -0.78 -15.93
N GLU A 240 -1.02 -1.48 -15.93
CA GLU A 240 -1.73 -1.93 -14.73
C GLU A 240 -2.31 -3.34 -14.94
N LEU A 241 -2.11 -4.20 -13.94
CA LEU A 241 -2.74 -5.52 -13.83
C LEU A 241 -3.56 -5.58 -12.53
N ARG A 242 -4.87 -5.76 -12.65
CA ARG A 242 -5.80 -5.89 -11.52
C ARG A 242 -6.39 -7.29 -11.46
N ARG A 243 -6.50 -7.83 -10.25
CA ARG A 243 -7.03 -9.18 -9.96
C ARG A 243 -8.01 -9.13 -8.81
N ASN A 244 -9.20 -9.70 -8.99
CA ASN A 244 -10.16 -9.87 -7.91
C ASN A 244 -10.19 -11.32 -7.43
N PHE A 245 -10.28 -11.50 -6.13
CA PHE A 245 -10.35 -12.80 -5.48
C PHE A 245 -11.62 -12.90 -4.64
N ASP A 246 -12.24 -14.07 -4.63
CA ASP A 246 -13.34 -14.35 -3.71
C ASP A 246 -12.84 -14.51 -2.25
N VAL A 247 -13.79 -14.79 -1.35
CA VAL A 247 -13.54 -14.96 0.09
C VAL A 247 -12.68 -16.20 0.41
N ASP A 248 -12.61 -17.17 -0.51
CA ASP A 248 -11.77 -18.35 -0.41
C ASP A 248 -10.38 -18.12 -1.03
N GLY A 249 -10.11 -16.91 -1.55
CA GLY A 249 -8.86 -16.52 -2.19
C GLY A 249 -8.70 -17.02 -3.63
N ARG A 250 -9.79 -17.44 -4.30
CA ARG A 250 -9.77 -17.88 -5.71
C ARG A 250 -9.92 -16.69 -6.64
N LEU A 251 -9.13 -16.65 -7.72
CA LEU A 251 -9.15 -15.58 -8.71
C LEU A 251 -10.49 -15.59 -9.48
N THR A 252 -11.28 -14.54 -9.41
CA THR A 252 -12.58 -14.45 -10.12
C THR A 252 -12.52 -13.54 -11.34
N PHE A 253 -11.59 -12.58 -11.35
CA PHE A 253 -11.45 -11.62 -12.43
C PHE A 253 -10.00 -11.14 -12.55
N GLU A 254 -9.55 -10.90 -13.78
CA GLU A 254 -8.28 -10.27 -14.11
C GLU A 254 -8.51 -9.20 -15.17
N GLU A 255 -7.89 -8.03 -15.03
CA GLU A 255 -7.95 -6.91 -15.97
C GLU A 255 -6.54 -6.37 -16.20
N THR A 256 -6.16 -6.23 -17.47
CA THR A 256 -4.85 -5.71 -17.89
C THR A 256 -5.05 -4.49 -18.76
N LEU A 257 -4.54 -3.34 -18.30
CA LEU A 257 -4.47 -2.11 -19.09
C LEU A 257 -3.12 -2.09 -19.84
N ASN A 258 -3.17 -2.24 -21.15
CA ASN A 258 -1.98 -2.31 -22.00
C ASN A 258 -1.40 -0.90 -22.27
N ASP A 259 -0.12 -0.82 -22.64
CA ASP A 259 0.57 0.47 -22.88
C ASP A 259 -0.03 1.28 -24.03
N ASN A 260 -0.68 0.60 -24.98
CA ASN A 260 -1.40 1.22 -26.09
C ASN A 260 -2.80 1.74 -25.70
N GLY A 261 -3.20 1.61 -24.42
CA GLY A 261 -4.49 2.01 -23.88
C GLY A 261 -5.63 1.02 -24.10
N THR A 262 -5.39 -0.16 -24.68
CA THR A 262 -6.42 -1.22 -24.78
C THR A 262 -6.50 -2.02 -23.49
N THR A 263 -7.66 -2.63 -23.22
CA THR A 263 -7.89 -3.40 -21.98
C THR A 263 -8.25 -4.84 -22.30
N SER A 264 -7.58 -5.80 -21.65
CA SER A 264 -7.94 -7.23 -21.69
C SER A 264 -8.53 -7.64 -20.34
N GLN A 265 -9.67 -8.30 -20.35
CA GLN A 265 -10.38 -8.75 -19.16
C GLN A 265 -10.61 -10.26 -19.21
N ILE A 266 -10.48 -10.93 -18.07
CA ILE A 266 -10.73 -12.35 -17.92
C ILE A 266 -11.61 -12.59 -16.70
N SER A 267 -12.79 -13.16 -16.90
CA SER A 267 -13.67 -13.63 -15.82
C SER A 267 -13.56 -15.15 -15.68
N TYR A 268 -13.53 -15.65 -14.45
CA TYR A 268 -13.40 -17.06 -14.12
C TYR A 268 -14.62 -17.58 -13.36
N ASP A 269 -15.09 -18.78 -13.68
CA ASP A 269 -16.15 -19.48 -12.94
C ASP A 269 -15.60 -20.64 -12.12
N TYR A 270 -14.79 -20.34 -11.11
CA TYR A 270 -14.27 -21.40 -10.22
C TYR A 270 -15.33 -22.05 -9.35
N ALA A 271 -16.49 -21.42 -9.18
CA ALA A 271 -17.63 -22.01 -8.48
C ALA A 271 -18.37 -23.03 -9.37
N ASN A 272 -18.06 -23.08 -10.67
CA ASN A 272 -18.71 -23.92 -11.68
C ASN A 272 -20.24 -23.75 -11.64
N ALA A 273 -20.67 -22.49 -11.49
CA ALA A 273 -22.09 -22.12 -11.38
C ALA A 273 -22.76 -21.98 -12.76
N SER A 274 -21.96 -21.81 -13.80
CA SER A 274 -22.34 -21.72 -15.21
C SER A 274 -21.83 -22.93 -15.98
N ASN A 275 -22.04 -22.93 -17.29
CA ASN A 275 -21.49 -23.93 -18.23
C ASN A 275 -20.19 -23.47 -18.90
N TRP A 276 -19.60 -22.38 -18.40
CA TRP A 276 -18.38 -21.79 -18.94
C TRP A 276 -17.32 -21.70 -17.86
N ALA A 277 -16.09 -22.05 -18.20
CA ALA A 277 -14.96 -22.03 -17.29
C ALA A 277 -14.37 -20.62 -17.17
N ARG A 278 -14.32 -19.90 -18.30
CA ARG A 278 -13.75 -18.55 -18.36
C ARG A 278 -14.24 -17.75 -19.57
N ILE A 279 -14.33 -16.44 -19.41
CA ILE A 279 -14.62 -15.48 -20.49
C ILE A 279 -13.43 -14.53 -20.62
N VAL A 280 -12.91 -14.37 -21.83
CA VAL A 280 -11.91 -13.35 -22.19
C VAL A 280 -12.62 -12.25 -22.98
N THR A 281 -12.38 -11.00 -22.66
CA THR A 281 -12.94 -9.82 -23.33
C THR A 281 -11.81 -8.84 -23.64
N GLU A 282 -11.75 -8.38 -24.89
CA GLU A 282 -10.81 -7.35 -25.33
C GLU A 282 -11.58 -6.06 -25.63
N LEU A 283 -11.08 -4.94 -25.10
CA LEU A 283 -11.66 -3.60 -25.24
C LEU A 283 -10.67 -2.69 -25.99
N ASN A 284 -11.18 -1.85 -26.88
CA ASN A 284 -10.38 -0.78 -27.47
C ASN A 284 -10.21 0.40 -26.49
N VAL A 285 -9.48 1.43 -26.91
CA VAL A 285 -9.20 2.65 -26.13
C VAL A 285 -10.45 3.48 -25.79
N ALA A 286 -11.61 3.15 -26.37
CA ALA A 286 -12.90 3.78 -26.10
C ALA A 286 -13.83 2.87 -25.27
N ASP A 287 -13.26 1.84 -24.62
CA ASP A 287 -13.96 0.83 -23.83
C ASP A 287 -15.01 0.02 -24.60
N GLN A 288 -14.88 -0.06 -25.92
CA GLN A 288 -15.76 -0.85 -26.76
C GLN A 288 -15.20 -2.27 -26.93
N MET A 289 -16.06 -3.27 -26.73
CA MET A 289 -15.71 -4.70 -26.82
C MET A 289 -15.39 -5.12 -28.25
N THR A 290 -14.12 -5.24 -28.60
CA THR A 290 -13.69 -5.69 -29.94
C THR A 290 -13.71 -7.19 -30.08
N MET A 291 -13.59 -7.94 -28.97
CA MET A 291 -13.64 -9.39 -28.97
C MET A 291 -14.09 -9.95 -27.62
N GLN A 292 -14.86 -11.04 -27.65
CA GLN A 292 -15.17 -11.85 -26.48
C GLN A 292 -15.03 -13.33 -26.83
N ARG A 293 -14.31 -14.11 -26.02
CA ARG A 293 -14.27 -15.58 -26.13
C ARG A 293 -14.68 -16.22 -24.82
N ARG A 294 -15.71 -17.05 -24.90
CA ARG A 294 -16.19 -17.89 -23.80
C ARG A 294 -15.66 -19.30 -23.97
N TYR A 295 -14.83 -19.72 -23.03
CA TYR A 295 -14.35 -21.10 -22.90
C TYR A 295 -15.37 -21.88 -22.07
N MET A 296 -15.87 -22.96 -22.62
CA MET A 296 -16.88 -23.83 -22.01
C MET A 296 -16.21 -24.89 -21.15
N ASP A 297 -16.95 -25.49 -20.21
CA ASP A 297 -16.39 -26.52 -19.31
C ASP A 297 -15.99 -27.81 -20.04
N ASP A 298 -16.59 -28.07 -21.20
CA ASP A 298 -16.27 -29.21 -22.07
C ASP A 298 -15.01 -28.99 -22.94
N GLY A 299 -14.35 -27.84 -22.80
CA GLY A 299 -13.17 -27.45 -23.58
C GLY A 299 -13.48 -26.76 -24.90
N SER A 300 -14.74 -26.72 -25.34
CA SER A 300 -15.16 -25.93 -26.51
C SER A 300 -15.06 -24.44 -26.23
N ASN A 301 -15.10 -23.60 -27.27
CA ASN A 301 -15.26 -22.16 -27.07
C ASN A 301 -16.08 -21.48 -28.16
N ILE A 302 -16.65 -20.33 -27.81
CA ILE A 302 -17.31 -19.43 -28.74
C ILE A 302 -16.60 -18.09 -28.69
N THR A 303 -16.15 -17.61 -29.84
CA THR A 303 -15.53 -16.30 -30.01
C THR A 303 -16.46 -15.39 -30.81
N VAL A 304 -16.61 -14.14 -30.39
CA VAL A 304 -17.32 -13.08 -31.09
C VAL A 304 -16.33 -11.93 -31.28
N ASN A 305 -16.19 -11.43 -32.51
CA ASN A 305 -15.41 -10.24 -32.85
C ASN A 305 -16.36 -9.16 -33.34
N PHE A 306 -16.06 -7.90 -33.02
CA PHE A 306 -16.80 -6.71 -33.42
C PHE A 306 -15.90 -5.77 -34.21
N ASP A 307 -16.46 -5.18 -35.25
CA ASP A 307 -15.74 -4.29 -36.15
C ASP A 307 -16.20 -2.85 -36.00
N PHE A 308 -15.68 -2.16 -34.98
CA PHE A 308 -16.05 -0.77 -34.70
C PHE A 308 -15.28 0.25 -35.54
N ASP A 309 -14.16 -0.14 -36.15
CA ASP A 309 -13.34 0.71 -37.00
C ASP A 309 -13.69 0.60 -38.48
N ASP A 310 -14.70 -0.22 -38.83
CA ASP A 310 -15.19 -0.43 -40.19
C ASP A 310 -14.06 -0.89 -41.14
N SER A 311 -13.14 -1.72 -40.63
CA SER A 311 -11.98 -2.23 -41.37
C SER A 311 -12.26 -3.52 -42.14
N ARG A 312 -13.36 -4.22 -41.82
CA ARG A 312 -13.90 -5.36 -42.57
C ARG A 312 -15.21 -4.97 -43.26
N ASN A 313 -15.75 -5.91 -44.02
CA ASN A 313 -17.07 -5.83 -44.64
C ASN A 313 -18.18 -6.44 -43.76
N TRP A 314 -17.89 -6.65 -42.49
CA TRP A 314 -18.80 -7.21 -41.50
C TRP A 314 -18.69 -6.44 -40.20
N THR A 315 -19.82 -6.29 -39.51
CA THR A 315 -19.91 -5.64 -38.19
C THR A 315 -19.64 -6.61 -37.06
N GLN A 316 -19.98 -7.89 -37.25
CA GLN A 316 -19.77 -8.94 -36.26
C GLN A 316 -19.38 -10.28 -36.90
N TYR A 317 -18.42 -10.97 -36.29
CA TYR A 317 -18.07 -12.34 -36.66
C TYR A 317 -18.00 -13.25 -35.43
N GLN A 318 -18.89 -14.22 -35.36
CA GLN A 318 -18.92 -15.26 -34.34
C GLN A 318 -18.40 -16.59 -34.88
N GLN A 319 -17.66 -17.33 -34.07
CA GLN A 319 -17.16 -18.66 -34.37
C GLN A 319 -17.29 -19.57 -33.15
N SER A 320 -17.78 -20.79 -33.34
CA SER A 320 -17.75 -21.85 -32.33
C SER A 320 -16.76 -22.92 -32.74
N VAL A 321 -15.97 -23.38 -31.79
CA VAL A 321 -15.01 -24.48 -31.99
C VAL A 321 -15.21 -25.56 -30.94
N ASP A 322 -14.96 -26.81 -31.31
CA ASP A 322 -14.95 -27.94 -30.38
C ASP A 322 -13.70 -27.93 -29.47
N ALA A 323 -13.62 -28.91 -28.56
CA ALA A 323 -12.49 -29.07 -27.65
C ALA A 323 -11.16 -29.42 -28.35
N ASN A 324 -11.18 -29.85 -29.61
CA ASN A 324 -10.00 -30.12 -30.42
C ASN A 324 -9.58 -28.92 -31.28
N GLY A 325 -10.35 -27.81 -31.23
CA GLY A 325 -10.11 -26.61 -32.02
C GLY A 325 -10.72 -26.65 -33.42
N ASN A 326 -11.53 -27.65 -33.77
CA ASN A 326 -12.23 -27.69 -35.04
C ASN A 326 -13.41 -26.71 -35.04
N VAL A 327 -13.59 -25.96 -36.12
CA VAL A 327 -14.67 -24.97 -36.23
C VAL A 327 -16.00 -25.66 -36.51
N LEU A 328 -16.93 -25.61 -35.56
CA LEU A 328 -18.25 -26.22 -35.74
C LEU A 328 -19.16 -25.37 -36.63
N TYR A 329 -19.16 -24.06 -36.38
CA TYR A 329 -19.84 -23.08 -37.23
C TYR A 329 -19.25 -21.68 -37.08
N GLY A 330 -19.50 -20.83 -38.07
CA GLY A 330 -19.20 -19.41 -38.03
C GLY A 330 -20.34 -18.57 -38.60
N THR A 331 -20.66 -17.45 -37.94
CA THR A 331 -21.73 -16.53 -38.32
C THR A 331 -21.15 -15.14 -38.54
N GLN A 332 -21.37 -14.56 -39.72
CA GLN A 332 -21.02 -13.18 -40.07
C GLN A 332 -22.28 -12.33 -40.17
N ILE A 333 -22.25 -11.12 -39.61
CA ILE A 333 -23.23 -10.07 -39.84
C ILE A 333 -22.53 -8.98 -40.64
N MET A 334 -22.95 -8.80 -41.88
CA MET A 334 -22.40 -7.82 -42.81
C MET A 334 -22.83 -6.40 -42.42
N ASP A 335 -22.16 -5.38 -42.96
CA ASP A 335 -22.48 -3.97 -42.68
C ASP A 335 -23.88 -3.56 -43.16
N ASP A 336 -24.40 -4.26 -44.16
CA ASP A 336 -25.76 -4.11 -44.67
C ASP A 336 -26.82 -4.88 -43.87
N GLY A 337 -26.43 -5.53 -42.78
CA GLY A 337 -27.29 -6.31 -41.88
C GLY A 337 -27.60 -7.72 -42.37
N ARG A 338 -27.10 -8.15 -43.53
CA ARG A 338 -27.22 -9.55 -43.98
C ARG A 338 -26.44 -10.47 -43.05
N ARG A 339 -26.98 -11.66 -42.79
CA ARG A 339 -26.33 -12.67 -41.96
C ARG A 339 -26.01 -13.91 -42.77
N PHE A 340 -24.79 -14.42 -42.61
CA PHE A 340 -24.30 -15.64 -43.23
C PHE A 340 -23.83 -16.60 -42.15
N THR A 341 -24.24 -17.86 -42.18
CA THR A 341 -23.74 -18.88 -41.24
C THR A 341 -23.23 -20.09 -41.99
N THR A 342 -21.98 -20.47 -41.73
CA THR A 342 -21.36 -21.68 -42.27
C THR A 342 -21.26 -22.73 -41.18
N HIS A 343 -21.69 -23.95 -41.46
CA HIS A 343 -21.54 -25.12 -40.59
C HIS A 343 -20.58 -26.11 -41.22
N PHE A 344 -19.81 -26.82 -40.41
CA PHE A 344 -18.82 -27.80 -40.87
C PHE A 344 -19.11 -29.20 -40.33
N ASP A 345 -18.73 -30.21 -41.10
CA ASP A 345 -18.81 -31.62 -40.74
C ASP A 345 -17.40 -32.22 -40.62
N HIS A 346 -16.80 -32.06 -39.44
CA HIS A 346 -15.44 -32.53 -39.22
C HIS A 346 -15.33 -34.03 -38.89
N ASP A 347 -16.44 -34.65 -38.45
CA ASP A 347 -16.48 -36.09 -38.16
C ASP A 347 -16.86 -36.95 -39.39
N GLY A 348 -17.25 -36.32 -40.50
CA GLY A 348 -17.64 -36.97 -41.74
C GLY A 348 -18.89 -37.85 -41.60
N THR A 349 -19.75 -37.56 -40.63
CA THR A 349 -20.98 -38.32 -40.40
C THR A 349 -22.12 -37.94 -41.35
N ARG A 350 -21.97 -36.83 -42.07
CA ARG A 350 -22.96 -36.31 -43.02
C ARG A 350 -22.46 -36.52 -44.45
N THR A 351 -23.34 -36.28 -45.42
CA THR A 351 -23.01 -36.39 -46.86
C THR A 351 -22.47 -35.08 -47.45
N TRP A 352 -22.12 -34.13 -46.58
CA TRP A 352 -21.63 -32.81 -46.93
C TRP A 352 -20.52 -32.40 -45.97
N GLN A 353 -19.54 -31.66 -46.48
CA GLN A 353 -18.39 -31.15 -45.72
C GLN A 353 -18.74 -29.86 -44.99
N SER A 354 -19.53 -29.02 -45.64
CA SER A 354 -20.05 -27.79 -45.04
C SER A 354 -21.33 -27.34 -45.73
N TYR A 355 -22.07 -26.45 -45.07
CA TYR A 355 -23.12 -25.68 -45.75
C TYR A 355 -23.16 -24.23 -45.26
N LEU A 356 -23.50 -23.32 -46.16
CA LEU A 356 -23.66 -21.89 -45.95
C LEU A 356 -25.14 -21.51 -46.03
N GLN A 357 -25.68 -20.92 -44.97
CA GLN A 357 -27.00 -20.31 -44.96
C GLN A 357 -26.89 -18.79 -45.08
N HIS A 358 -27.65 -18.22 -46.02
CA HIS A 358 -27.88 -16.79 -46.14
C HIS A 358 -29.23 -16.45 -45.52
N PHE A 359 -29.26 -15.48 -44.61
CA PHE A 359 -30.47 -15.04 -43.94
C PHE A 359 -30.89 -13.65 -44.39
N GLY A 360 -32.19 -13.45 -44.52
CA GLY A 360 -32.80 -12.13 -44.66
C GLY A 360 -32.76 -11.33 -43.37
N SER A 361 -33.08 -10.04 -43.46
CA SER A 361 -33.12 -9.13 -42.31
C SER A 361 -34.19 -9.50 -41.27
N ASP A 362 -35.18 -10.32 -41.65
CA ASP A 362 -36.21 -10.88 -40.76
C ASP A 362 -35.80 -12.20 -40.10
N GLY A 363 -34.58 -12.68 -40.36
CA GLY A 363 -34.04 -13.93 -39.84
C GLY A 363 -34.48 -15.18 -40.59
N THR A 364 -35.22 -15.06 -41.70
CA THR A 364 -35.58 -16.18 -42.56
C THR A 364 -34.37 -16.65 -43.38
N VAL A 365 -34.29 -17.96 -43.67
CA VAL A 365 -33.26 -18.49 -44.58
C VAL A 365 -33.68 -18.18 -46.02
N ILE A 366 -32.86 -17.39 -46.71
CA ILE A 366 -33.06 -17.04 -48.14
C ILE A 366 -32.54 -18.16 -49.04
N SER A 367 -31.39 -18.76 -48.71
CA SER A 367 -30.78 -19.83 -49.48
C SER A 367 -29.83 -20.66 -48.62
N THR A 368 -29.69 -21.95 -48.95
CA THR A 368 -28.64 -22.81 -48.38
C THR A 368 -27.76 -23.39 -49.48
N THR A 369 -26.45 -23.17 -49.39
CA THR A 369 -25.47 -23.74 -50.31
C THR A 369 -24.65 -24.81 -49.59
N PHE A 370 -24.77 -26.05 -50.03
CA PHE A 370 -24.02 -27.20 -49.53
C PHE A 370 -22.75 -27.40 -50.36
N GLN A 371 -21.65 -27.74 -49.68
CA GLN A 371 -20.46 -28.33 -50.28
C GLN A 371 -20.44 -29.82 -49.91
N LEU A 372 -20.64 -30.68 -50.90
CA LEU A 372 -20.70 -32.13 -50.73
C LEU A 372 -19.30 -32.74 -50.56
N ASP A 373 -19.22 -33.98 -50.10
CA ASP A 373 -17.95 -34.69 -49.85
C ASP A 373 -17.11 -34.92 -51.12
N ASP A 374 -17.77 -34.96 -52.27
CA ASP A 374 -17.12 -35.06 -53.58
C ASP A 374 -16.62 -33.70 -54.12
N GLY A 375 -16.77 -32.63 -53.34
CA GLY A 375 -16.40 -31.26 -53.68
C GLY A 375 -17.41 -30.51 -54.56
N SER A 376 -18.53 -31.14 -54.93
CA SER A 376 -19.59 -30.47 -55.70
C SER A 376 -20.41 -29.52 -54.81
N LEU A 377 -21.04 -28.52 -55.46
CA LEU A 377 -21.90 -27.54 -54.79
C LEU A 377 -23.37 -27.81 -55.13
N PHE A 378 -24.23 -27.75 -54.12
CA PHE A 378 -25.68 -27.88 -54.26
C PHE A 378 -26.38 -26.70 -53.57
N ILE A 379 -27.30 -26.02 -54.26
CA ILE A 379 -28.05 -24.88 -53.71
C ILE A 379 -29.51 -25.32 -53.53
N ALA A 380 -30.01 -25.18 -52.30
CA ALA A 380 -31.37 -25.52 -51.88
C ALA A 380 -32.23 -24.28 -51.62
#